data_AF-A0A2V4A3K3-F1
#
_entry.id   AF-A0A2V4A3K3-F1
#
_cell.length_a   1.000
_cell.length_b   1.000
_cell.length_c   1.000
_cell.angle_alpha   90.00
_cell.angle_beta   90.00
_cell.angle_gamma   90.00
#
_symmetry.space_group_name_H-M   'P 1'
#
loop_
_entity.id
_entity.type
_entity.pdbx_description
1 polymer ?
#
loop_
_entity_poly.entity_id
_entity_poly.type
_entity_poly.pdbx_seq_one_letter_code
_entity_poly.pdbx_strand_id
1 'polypeptide(L)'
;MKAIKLNIKMLSYLAAFLMVFAFAACDDDDNGGGNYETASLDALITEAESLIANSEEGISPGDYKPGSKKELQEVINWVNWAVERADSQDDIVDAVNKLQIYINKFKGNIVQLAVPIIDQTNDTYIKISDNILPVFAKSFTIETKIYVVDLAQKGYSNNIFATEQSGPDSGFVIRYFNDGNIHLNVGNGSGWDQVETGAGTMKAGEWMHVAFVNEISSQKLYINGVEVAAQTKTYSPAPVASFVLGNGPTWTDRIINGMLKDVRVWSTARTADQIASNQDATFEGTEEGLAMYFPFDADLGTNFKDVTGNYTATFKGSVSWAADGIPPVIELNYDGLNAAIADVSDLKNSVVEGENDGDYPVGTIEYLQSLIDEGTALLTAAKKQAELDEKAEFITSKLTLVQENLVADATGVYVDRDNPKAIGFRITPNYTPQGDYTVEFDVRVKSLGMYGTGEFFNNGNYGIWVYGYKELTEEALLSSGGLWNFTNAGSGWQGPKAEALSIKSGEWQHVAIVHDNTARTTTLYVDGVEKGVQTDIGAPEVSGWGEMWLGNGWGKMHGSIKDFRLWDVARDAVDLDADIDGTEAGLNAYFPLNKVGGVKFKDVTGNYHGEMRGISWNVIK
;
A
#
# COMPACT_ATOMS: atom_id res chain seq x y z
N MET A 1 -11.91 -46.55 -24.94
CA MET A 1 -10.90 -47.08 -24.00
C MET A 1 -9.92 -45.99 -23.61
N LYS A 2 -10.08 -45.43 -22.41
CA LYS A 2 -9.02 -44.97 -21.51
C LYS A 2 -9.69 -44.80 -20.15
N ALA A 3 -9.25 -45.62 -19.20
CA ALA A 3 -9.81 -45.71 -17.86
C ALA A 3 -9.44 -44.46 -17.05
N ILE A 4 -10.43 -43.88 -16.36
CA ILE A 4 -10.18 -42.96 -15.24
C ILE A 4 -10.46 -43.77 -13.96
N LYS A 5 -9.40 -44.01 -13.19
CA LYS A 5 -9.45 -44.62 -11.86
C LYS A 5 -10.16 -43.64 -10.92
N LEU A 6 -11.37 -43.98 -10.48
CA LEU A 6 -12.04 -43.28 -9.39
C LEU A 6 -11.36 -43.64 -8.06
N ASN A 7 -11.11 -42.63 -7.24
CA ASN A 7 -10.45 -42.71 -5.95
C ASN A 7 -11.40 -43.34 -4.91
N ILE A 8 -11.04 -44.51 -4.40
CA ILE A 8 -11.86 -45.44 -3.61
C ILE A 8 -12.30 -44.88 -2.23
N LYS A 9 -11.79 -43.73 -1.80
CA LYS A 9 -12.16 -43.11 -0.51
C LYS A 9 -13.40 -42.20 -0.55
N MET A 10 -13.93 -41.86 -1.73
CA MET A 10 -15.13 -41.01 -1.85
C MET A 10 -16.43 -41.82 -2.02
N LEU A 11 -16.33 -43.12 -2.35
CA LEU A 11 -17.51 -44.00 -2.42
C LEU A 11 -17.98 -44.51 -1.05
N SER A 12 -17.16 -44.42 0.00
CA SER A 12 -17.51 -44.92 1.33
C SER A 12 -18.46 -44.02 2.13
N TYR A 13 -18.73 -42.78 1.67
CA TYR A 13 -19.69 -41.88 2.32
C TYR A 13 -21.01 -41.69 1.56
N LEU A 14 -21.10 -42.15 0.30
CA LEU A 14 -22.34 -42.08 -0.48
C LEU A 14 -23.01 -43.46 -0.70
N ALA A 15 -22.29 -44.57 -0.47
CA ALA A 15 -22.81 -45.93 -0.65
C ALA A 15 -23.41 -46.55 0.62
N ALA A 16 -23.37 -45.88 1.78
CA ALA A 16 -23.98 -46.36 3.01
C ALA A 16 -25.45 -45.93 3.19
N PHE A 17 -26.00 -45.14 2.27
CA PHE A 17 -27.33 -44.53 2.40
C PHE A 17 -28.40 -45.09 1.44
N LEU A 18 -28.09 -46.13 0.68
CA LEU A 18 -29.05 -46.80 -0.21
C LEU A 18 -28.67 -48.27 -0.43
N MET A 19 -29.22 -49.15 0.42
CA MET A 19 -29.55 -50.58 0.20
C MET A 19 -29.23 -51.44 1.43
N VAL A 20 -30.25 -51.73 2.23
CA VAL A 20 -30.61 -53.14 2.54
C VAL A 20 -32.14 -53.22 2.57
N PHE A 21 -32.76 -53.38 1.39
CA PHE A 21 -34.03 -54.09 1.28
C PHE A 21 -33.69 -55.42 0.60
N ALA A 22 -33.44 -56.45 1.40
CA ALA A 22 -33.48 -57.82 0.94
C ALA A 22 -34.83 -58.39 1.39
N PHE A 23 -35.74 -58.54 0.44
CA PHE A 23 -36.98 -59.29 0.62
C PHE A 23 -36.62 -60.75 0.94
N ALA A 24 -36.93 -61.20 2.15
CA ALA A 24 -37.17 -62.60 2.45
C ALA A 24 -38.67 -62.74 2.68
N ALA A 25 -39.39 -63.17 1.65
CA ALA A 25 -40.76 -63.63 1.76
C ALA A 25 -40.75 -65.08 2.27
N CYS A 26 -41.31 -65.31 3.46
CA CYS A 26 -42.11 -66.48 3.83
C CYS A 26 -42.79 -66.20 5.17
N ASP A 27 -44.11 -66.36 5.16
CA ASP A 27 -45.07 -66.58 6.26
C ASP A 27 -44.51 -66.50 7.69
N ASP A 28 -44.99 -65.54 8.46
CA ASP A 28 -46.05 -65.83 9.43
C ASP A 28 -46.77 -64.54 9.85
N ASP A 29 -48.09 -64.62 9.90
CA ASP A 29 -48.97 -63.65 10.53
C ASP A 29 -48.55 -63.47 11.99
N ASP A 30 -48.03 -62.30 12.35
CA ASP A 30 -48.20 -61.75 13.68
C ASP A 30 -48.34 -60.23 13.59
N ASN A 31 -49.47 -59.72 14.08
CA ASN A 31 -49.71 -58.31 14.28
C ASN A 31 -48.50 -57.66 14.97
N GLY A 32 -47.81 -56.74 14.28
CA GLY A 32 -46.86 -55.78 14.87
C GLY A 32 -47.53 -54.76 15.80
N GLY A 33 -48.47 -55.23 16.63
CA GLY A 33 -49.12 -54.51 17.72
C GLY A 33 -48.47 -54.88 19.05
N GLY A 34 -47.14 -54.92 19.10
CA GLY A 34 -46.41 -55.01 20.35
C GLY A 34 -46.72 -53.77 21.20
N ASN A 35 -47.05 -53.98 22.47
CA ASN A 35 -47.28 -52.89 23.42
C ASN A 35 -45.89 -52.33 23.85
N TYR A 36 -45.24 -51.59 22.95
CA TYR A 36 -43.91 -51.02 23.15
C TYR A 36 -43.96 -49.77 24.04
N GLU A 37 -42.88 -49.49 24.75
CA GLU A 37 -42.76 -48.28 25.57
C GLU A 37 -42.47 -47.07 24.67
N THR A 38 -43.49 -46.24 24.40
CA THR A 38 -43.40 -45.07 23.51
C THR A 38 -43.32 -43.74 24.25
N ALA A 39 -43.49 -43.71 25.58
CA ALA A 39 -43.65 -42.46 26.34
C ALA A 39 -42.51 -41.45 26.13
N SER A 40 -41.26 -41.93 26.01
CA SER A 40 -40.12 -41.05 25.69
C SER A 40 -40.18 -40.50 24.27
N LEU A 41 -40.67 -41.29 23.31
CA LEU A 41 -40.80 -40.86 21.92
C LEU A 41 -41.94 -39.86 21.76
N ASP A 42 -43.09 -40.12 22.38
CA ASP A 42 -44.26 -39.23 22.36
C ASP A 42 -43.92 -37.86 22.98
N ALA A 43 -43.11 -37.84 24.04
CA ALA A 43 -42.60 -36.62 24.64
C ALA A 43 -41.70 -35.83 23.68
N LEU A 44 -40.80 -36.50 22.95
CA LEU A 44 -39.93 -35.86 21.97
C LEU A 44 -40.68 -35.37 20.73
N ILE A 45 -41.71 -36.10 20.26
CA ILE A 45 -42.59 -35.64 19.19
C ILE A 45 -43.29 -34.34 19.62
N THR A 46 -43.86 -34.33 20.82
CA THR A 46 -44.52 -33.13 21.38
C THR A 46 -43.56 -31.95 21.47
N GLU A 47 -42.32 -32.19 21.92
CA GLU A 47 -41.28 -31.16 21.98
C GLU A 47 -40.94 -30.63 20.57
N ALA A 48 -40.71 -31.52 19.61
CA ALA A 48 -40.36 -31.16 18.24
C ALA A 48 -41.49 -30.36 17.55
N GLU A 49 -42.74 -30.78 17.71
CA GLU A 49 -43.91 -30.04 17.22
C GLU A 49 -44.03 -28.66 17.87
N SER A 50 -43.79 -28.57 19.18
CA SER A 50 -43.77 -27.29 19.91
C SER A 50 -42.66 -26.36 19.42
N LEU A 51 -41.46 -26.89 19.14
CA LEU A 51 -40.35 -26.13 18.57
C LEU A 51 -40.71 -25.58 17.18
N ILE A 52 -41.32 -26.39 16.31
CA ILE A 52 -41.76 -25.95 14.98
C ILE A 52 -42.83 -24.86 15.07
N ALA A 53 -43.79 -25.02 15.99
CA ALA A 53 -44.91 -24.10 16.15
C ALA A 53 -44.51 -22.74 16.74
N ASN A 54 -43.57 -22.73 17.69
CA ASN A 54 -43.23 -21.55 18.48
C ASN A 54 -41.95 -20.85 18.06
N SER A 55 -41.22 -21.35 17.08
CA SER A 55 -40.01 -20.69 16.57
C SER A 55 -40.27 -19.85 15.33
N GLU A 56 -39.32 -18.99 14.97
CA GLU A 56 -39.31 -18.23 13.73
C GLU A 56 -38.13 -18.69 12.86
N GLU A 57 -38.36 -18.88 11.57
CA GLU A 57 -37.27 -19.09 10.61
C GLU A 57 -37.01 -17.79 9.87
N GLY A 58 -35.74 -17.47 9.70
CA GLY A 58 -35.35 -16.22 9.09
C GLY A 58 -33.84 -16.14 8.92
N ILE A 59 -33.39 -14.97 8.52
CA ILE A 59 -31.96 -14.71 8.31
C ILE A 59 -31.40 -13.72 9.32
N SER A 60 -32.20 -13.31 10.30
CA SER A 60 -31.80 -12.36 11.34
C SER A 60 -31.17 -13.10 12.53
N PRO A 61 -30.21 -12.49 13.25
CA PRO A 61 -29.67 -13.06 14.47
C PRO A 61 -30.77 -13.43 15.48
N GLY A 62 -30.75 -14.67 15.97
CA GLY A 62 -31.76 -15.23 16.88
C GLY A 62 -32.84 -16.08 16.20
N ASP A 63 -33.04 -15.93 14.88
CA ASP A 63 -33.96 -16.80 14.12
C ASP A 63 -33.37 -18.21 13.99
N TYR A 64 -34.22 -19.19 13.68
CA TYR A 64 -33.77 -20.50 13.22
C TYR A 64 -33.42 -20.44 11.73
N LYS A 65 -32.33 -21.12 11.33
CA LYS A 65 -31.86 -21.11 9.93
C LYS A 65 -32.97 -21.61 8.99
N PRO A 66 -33.20 -20.99 7.81
CA PRO A 66 -34.29 -21.37 6.91
C PRO A 66 -34.20 -22.84 6.49
N GLY A 67 -35.32 -23.57 6.61
CA GLY A 67 -35.41 -25.00 6.30
C GLY A 67 -35.22 -25.95 7.49
N SER A 68 -34.81 -25.44 8.66
CA SER A 68 -34.70 -26.22 9.90
C SER A 68 -36.04 -26.82 10.36
N LYS A 69 -37.15 -26.07 10.25
CA LYS A 69 -38.50 -26.53 10.57
C LYS A 69 -38.93 -27.66 9.63
N LYS A 70 -38.68 -27.49 8.34
CA LYS A 70 -39.00 -28.50 7.32
C LYS A 70 -38.23 -29.79 7.59
N GLU A 71 -36.93 -29.69 7.86
CA GLU A 71 -36.09 -30.85 8.18
C GLU A 71 -36.58 -31.57 9.45
N LEU A 72 -36.91 -30.84 10.52
CA LEU A 72 -37.45 -31.44 11.74
C LEU A 72 -38.81 -32.10 11.50
N GLN A 73 -39.68 -31.47 10.69
CA GLN A 73 -40.99 -32.02 10.32
C GLN A 73 -40.85 -33.32 9.50
N GLU A 74 -39.90 -33.39 8.58
CA GLU A 74 -39.62 -34.61 7.80
C GLU A 74 -39.17 -35.76 8.71
N VAL A 75 -38.42 -35.48 9.78
CA VAL A 75 -38.04 -36.49 10.77
C VAL A 75 -39.22 -36.92 11.63
N ILE A 76 -40.10 -36.00 12.07
CA ILE A 76 -41.35 -36.37 12.77
C ILE A 76 -42.19 -37.32 11.91
N ASN A 77 -42.35 -37.01 10.61
CA ASN A 77 -43.10 -37.85 9.68
C ASN A 77 -42.47 -39.25 9.55
N TRP A 78 -41.14 -39.33 9.48
CA TRP A 78 -40.41 -40.60 9.45
C TRP A 78 -40.57 -41.39 10.75
N VAL A 79 -40.50 -40.73 11.91
CA VAL A 79 -40.67 -41.35 13.23
C VAL A 79 -42.06 -41.96 13.35
N ASN A 80 -43.11 -41.21 12.99
CA ASN A 80 -44.50 -41.70 13.03
C ASN A 80 -44.67 -42.94 12.14
N TRP A 81 -44.10 -42.92 10.93
CA TRP A 81 -44.10 -44.08 10.04
C TRP A 81 -43.32 -45.28 10.60
N ALA A 82 -42.20 -45.04 11.27
CA ALA A 82 -41.34 -46.08 11.84
C ALA A 82 -42.00 -46.79 13.02
N VAL A 83 -42.70 -46.04 13.89
CA VAL A 83 -43.43 -46.61 15.04
C VAL A 83 -44.55 -47.54 14.59
N GLU A 84 -45.29 -47.18 13.54
CA GLU A 84 -46.35 -48.03 12.97
C GLU A 84 -45.84 -49.38 12.42
N ARG A 85 -44.53 -49.51 12.22
CA ARG A 85 -43.87 -50.68 11.62
C ARG A 85 -42.78 -51.26 12.51
N ALA A 86 -42.76 -50.89 13.79
CA ALA A 86 -41.77 -51.38 14.73
C ALA A 86 -41.99 -52.87 15.01
N ASP A 87 -40.99 -53.68 14.74
CA ASP A 87 -41.00 -55.12 15.01
C ASP A 87 -40.31 -55.44 16.35
N SER A 88 -39.68 -54.42 16.98
CA SER A 88 -38.97 -54.54 18.25
C SER A 88 -38.96 -53.23 19.06
N GLN A 89 -38.64 -53.31 20.36
CA GLN A 89 -38.40 -52.14 21.20
C GLN A 89 -37.14 -51.36 20.77
N ASP A 90 -36.17 -52.03 20.15
CA ASP A 90 -34.95 -51.40 19.64
C ASP A 90 -35.27 -50.43 18.49
N ASP A 91 -36.26 -50.73 17.65
CA ASP A 91 -36.72 -49.83 16.59
C ASP A 91 -37.27 -48.51 17.17
N ILE A 92 -37.97 -48.59 18.30
CA ILE A 92 -38.47 -47.41 19.03
C ILE A 92 -37.31 -46.61 19.63
N VAL A 93 -36.31 -47.29 20.21
CA VAL A 93 -35.11 -46.65 20.75
C VAL A 93 -34.31 -45.93 19.65
N ASP A 94 -34.20 -46.52 18.46
CA ASP A 94 -33.56 -45.90 17.31
C ASP A 94 -34.32 -44.66 16.83
N ALA A 95 -35.65 -44.71 16.82
CA ALA A 95 -36.48 -43.54 16.53
C ALA A 95 -36.31 -42.41 17.56
N VAL A 96 -36.26 -42.74 18.85
CA VAL A 96 -35.95 -41.80 19.95
C VAL A 96 -34.60 -41.13 19.73
N ASN A 97 -33.55 -41.92 19.49
CA ASN A 97 -32.19 -41.42 19.28
C ASN A 97 -32.12 -40.48 18.08
N LYS A 98 -32.75 -40.85 16.95
CA LYS A 98 -32.77 -40.02 15.75
C LYS A 98 -33.53 -38.72 15.97
N LEU A 99 -34.72 -38.76 16.56
CA LEU A 99 -35.50 -37.54 16.83
C LEU A 99 -34.75 -36.60 17.77
N GLN A 100 -34.14 -37.13 18.83
CA GLN A 100 -33.34 -36.36 19.77
C GLN A 100 -32.14 -35.66 19.09
N ILE A 101 -31.44 -36.34 18.19
CA ILE A 101 -30.34 -35.74 17.39
C ILE A 101 -30.87 -34.55 16.58
N TYR A 102 -32.03 -34.68 15.95
CA TYR A 102 -32.59 -33.62 15.12
C TYR A 102 -33.22 -32.49 15.92
N ILE A 103 -33.76 -32.74 17.11
CA ILE A 103 -34.15 -31.69 18.07
C ILE A 103 -32.92 -30.89 18.49
N ASN A 104 -31.81 -31.57 18.84
CA ASN A 104 -30.57 -30.89 19.22
C ASN A 104 -29.98 -30.10 18.05
N LYS A 105 -30.03 -30.66 16.83
CA LYS A 105 -29.66 -29.96 15.60
C LYS A 105 -30.52 -28.71 15.40
N PHE A 106 -31.84 -28.82 15.55
CA PHE A 106 -32.76 -27.70 15.43
C PHE A 106 -32.42 -26.60 16.44
N LYS A 107 -32.29 -26.94 17.73
CA LYS A 107 -31.91 -25.99 18.80
C LYS A 107 -30.55 -25.32 18.59
N GLY A 108 -29.61 -26.00 17.92
CA GLY A 108 -28.31 -25.45 17.54
C GLY A 108 -28.32 -24.63 16.25
N ASN A 109 -29.36 -24.76 15.41
CA ASN A 109 -29.51 -24.03 14.15
C ASN A 109 -30.05 -22.61 14.35
N ILE A 110 -29.50 -21.89 15.33
CA ILE A 110 -29.80 -20.49 15.56
C ILE A 110 -28.84 -19.63 14.73
N VAL A 111 -29.37 -18.61 14.08
CA VAL A 111 -28.59 -17.62 13.35
C VAL A 111 -27.80 -16.76 14.36
N GLN A 112 -26.48 -16.78 14.25
CA GLN A 112 -25.57 -15.96 15.07
C GLN A 112 -25.11 -14.74 14.27
N LEU A 113 -24.88 -13.61 14.95
CA LEU A 113 -24.31 -12.42 14.34
C LEU A 113 -22.95 -12.78 13.72
N ALA A 114 -22.81 -12.59 12.42
CA ALA A 114 -21.54 -12.83 11.73
C ALA A 114 -21.45 -12.05 10.42
N VAL A 115 -20.23 -11.73 10.01
CA VAL A 115 -19.99 -11.01 8.75
C VAL A 115 -18.97 -11.81 7.92
N PRO A 116 -19.17 -11.96 6.60
CA PRO A 116 -18.25 -12.73 5.78
C PRO A 116 -16.92 -11.99 5.67
N ILE A 117 -15.84 -12.72 5.92
CA ILE A 117 -14.48 -12.32 5.62
C ILE A 117 -14.02 -13.06 4.35
N ILE A 118 -13.43 -12.30 3.44
CA ILE A 118 -12.83 -12.76 2.20
C ILE A 118 -11.32 -12.68 2.42
N ASP A 119 -10.69 -13.83 2.63
CA ASP A 119 -9.24 -13.92 2.78
C ASP A 119 -8.57 -13.73 1.43
N GLN A 120 -7.37 -13.15 1.41
CA GLN A 120 -6.61 -12.86 0.18
C GLN A 120 -5.98 -14.12 -0.46
N THR A 121 -6.71 -15.23 -0.53
CA THR A 121 -6.32 -16.48 -1.19
C THR A 121 -6.84 -16.50 -2.62
N ASN A 122 -6.08 -17.07 -3.57
CA ASN A 122 -6.51 -17.12 -4.97
C ASN A 122 -7.85 -17.84 -5.12
N ASP A 123 -8.66 -17.42 -6.10
CA ASP A 123 -10.00 -17.95 -6.36
C ASP A 123 -11.00 -17.80 -5.20
N THR A 124 -10.77 -16.83 -4.30
CA THR A 124 -11.67 -16.54 -3.18
C THR A 124 -12.60 -15.38 -3.54
N TYR A 125 -13.92 -15.58 -3.39
CA TYR A 125 -14.96 -14.57 -3.66
C TYR A 125 -16.35 -15.04 -3.22
N ILE A 126 -17.31 -14.11 -3.17
CA ILE A 126 -18.74 -14.42 -3.06
C ILE A 126 -19.37 -14.24 -4.45
N LYS A 127 -19.92 -15.31 -5.03
CA LYS A 127 -20.66 -15.27 -6.30
C LYS A 127 -22.14 -15.00 -6.05
N ILE A 128 -22.73 -14.06 -6.78
CA ILE A 128 -24.18 -13.87 -6.86
C ILE A 128 -24.74 -14.65 -8.05
N SER A 129 -25.94 -15.22 -7.90
CA SER A 129 -26.62 -15.98 -8.94
C SER A 129 -26.86 -15.16 -10.21
N ASP A 130 -26.65 -15.78 -11.38
CA ASP A 130 -26.60 -15.08 -12.67
C ASP A 130 -27.96 -14.47 -13.12
N ASN A 131 -29.05 -14.77 -12.42
CA ASN A 131 -30.34 -14.10 -12.63
C ASN A 131 -30.34 -12.62 -12.22
N ILE A 132 -29.27 -12.10 -11.58
CA ILE A 132 -29.08 -10.66 -11.31
C ILE A 132 -28.68 -9.87 -12.55
N LEU A 133 -28.02 -10.50 -13.53
CA LEU A 133 -27.41 -9.82 -14.68
C LEU A 133 -28.38 -8.94 -15.49
N PRO A 134 -29.67 -9.28 -15.69
CA PRO A 134 -30.62 -8.40 -16.36
C PRO A 134 -30.83 -7.04 -15.69
N VAL A 135 -30.58 -6.91 -14.38
CA VAL A 135 -30.66 -5.63 -13.65
C VAL A 135 -29.59 -4.66 -14.16
N PHE A 136 -28.41 -5.19 -14.53
CA PHE A 136 -27.30 -4.39 -15.04
C PHE A 136 -27.48 -3.97 -16.51
N ALA A 137 -28.54 -4.40 -17.20
CA ALA A 137 -28.82 -3.99 -18.58
C ALA A 137 -29.41 -2.58 -18.73
N LYS A 138 -29.73 -1.92 -17.61
CA LYS A 138 -30.31 -0.57 -17.54
C LYS A 138 -29.54 0.25 -16.51
N SER A 139 -30.04 1.42 -16.12
CA SER A 139 -29.48 2.16 -14.99
C SER A 139 -29.63 1.37 -13.69
N PHE A 140 -28.60 1.38 -12.85
CA PHE A 140 -28.58 0.66 -11.57
C PHE A 140 -27.67 1.35 -10.55
N THR A 141 -27.77 0.91 -9.30
CA THR A 141 -26.86 1.30 -8.21
C THR A 141 -26.42 0.07 -7.42
N ILE A 142 -25.15 -0.03 -7.06
CA ILE A 142 -24.62 -1.04 -6.14
C ILE A 142 -24.08 -0.33 -4.91
N GLU A 143 -24.45 -0.78 -3.72
CA GLU A 143 -23.98 -0.25 -2.44
C GLU A 143 -23.45 -1.38 -1.56
N THR A 144 -22.42 -1.13 -0.76
CA THR A 144 -21.90 -2.07 0.22
C THR A 144 -21.12 -1.34 1.32
N LYS A 145 -21.10 -1.89 2.53
CA LYS A 145 -20.11 -1.55 3.55
C LYS A 145 -18.95 -2.52 3.44
N ILE A 146 -17.74 -2.00 3.37
CA ILE A 146 -16.49 -2.77 3.36
C ILE A 146 -15.64 -2.41 4.58
N TYR A 147 -15.07 -3.41 5.23
CA TYR A 147 -13.95 -3.25 6.16
C TYR A 147 -12.74 -3.88 5.51
N VAL A 148 -11.76 -3.06 5.12
CA VAL A 148 -10.51 -3.56 4.56
C VAL A 148 -9.55 -3.85 5.72
N VAL A 149 -9.07 -5.09 5.82
CA VAL A 149 -8.09 -5.47 6.84
C VAL A 149 -6.78 -4.76 6.56
N ASP A 150 -6.27 -4.86 5.33
CA ASP A 150 -5.11 -4.11 4.88
C ASP A 150 -5.22 -3.80 3.39
N LEU A 151 -4.48 -2.79 2.94
CA LEU A 151 -4.50 -2.35 1.54
C LEU A 151 -3.58 -3.18 0.63
N ALA A 152 -2.83 -4.16 1.16
CA ALA A 152 -1.85 -4.90 0.37
C ALA A 152 -2.50 -5.57 -0.85
N GLN A 153 -1.72 -5.68 -1.91
CA GLN A 153 -2.15 -6.31 -3.15
C GLN A 153 -1.39 -7.61 -3.30
N LYS A 154 -2.12 -8.68 -3.59
CA LYS A 154 -1.51 -9.97 -3.94
C LYS A 154 -1.22 -10.09 -5.43
N GLY A 155 -2.14 -9.60 -6.25
CA GLY A 155 -2.01 -9.51 -7.70
C GLY A 155 -2.03 -8.06 -8.15
N TYR A 156 -2.71 -7.80 -9.26
CA TYR A 156 -2.77 -6.46 -9.85
C TYR A 156 -3.58 -5.43 -9.04
N SER A 157 -4.68 -5.85 -8.40
CA SER A 157 -5.64 -4.97 -7.72
C SER A 157 -6.43 -5.72 -6.66
N ASN A 158 -7.21 -5.01 -5.84
CA ASN A 158 -8.18 -5.60 -4.91
C ASN A 158 -9.60 -5.22 -5.37
N ASN A 159 -10.34 -6.15 -5.96
CA ASN A 159 -11.66 -5.87 -6.55
C ASN A 159 -12.76 -5.97 -5.49
N ILE A 160 -13.47 -4.87 -5.21
CA ILE A 160 -14.60 -4.84 -4.27
C ILE A 160 -15.78 -5.63 -4.84
N PHE A 161 -16.14 -5.33 -6.09
CA PHE A 161 -17.14 -6.08 -6.85
C PHE A 161 -16.97 -5.88 -8.35
N ALA A 162 -17.31 -6.90 -9.14
CA ALA A 162 -17.08 -6.87 -10.58
C ALA A 162 -17.97 -7.83 -11.38
N THR A 163 -18.11 -7.54 -12.68
CA THR A 163 -18.68 -8.44 -13.71
C THR A 163 -17.75 -8.53 -14.94
N GLU A 164 -16.46 -8.24 -14.77
CA GLU A 164 -15.48 -8.14 -15.87
C GLU A 164 -15.21 -9.47 -16.58
N GLN A 165 -15.05 -9.43 -17.91
CA GLN A 165 -14.79 -10.62 -18.72
C GLN A 165 -13.57 -10.46 -19.64
N SER A 166 -13.01 -11.58 -20.11
CA SER A 166 -11.93 -11.61 -21.10
C SER A 166 -12.38 -11.50 -22.57
N GLY A 167 -13.70 -11.42 -22.80
CA GLY A 167 -14.34 -11.20 -24.11
C GLY A 167 -14.47 -9.70 -24.44
N PRO A 168 -15.39 -9.25 -25.33
CA PRO A 168 -15.53 -7.82 -25.60
C PRO A 168 -15.64 -7.04 -24.28
N ASP A 169 -14.86 -5.97 -24.13
CA ASP A 169 -14.68 -5.29 -22.84
C ASP A 169 -16.03 -4.74 -22.35
N SER A 170 -16.66 -5.42 -21.39
CA SER A 170 -18.01 -5.10 -20.92
C SER A 170 -18.17 -5.50 -19.46
N GLY A 171 -19.19 -4.95 -18.82
CA GLY A 171 -19.32 -5.01 -17.37
C GLY A 171 -18.60 -3.88 -16.67
N PHE A 172 -18.40 -4.03 -15.37
CA PHE A 172 -17.78 -3.02 -14.51
C PHE A 172 -16.81 -3.66 -13.51
N VAL A 173 -15.92 -2.82 -12.98
CA VAL A 173 -14.99 -3.17 -11.90
C VAL A 173 -14.83 -1.98 -10.99
N ILE A 174 -15.14 -2.17 -9.72
CA ILE A 174 -14.74 -1.25 -8.65
C ILE A 174 -13.63 -1.93 -7.84
N ARG A 175 -12.45 -1.32 -7.81
CA ARG A 175 -11.23 -1.91 -7.22
C ARG A 175 -10.39 -0.87 -6.52
N TYR A 176 -9.60 -1.29 -5.53
CA TYR A 176 -8.63 -0.43 -4.85
C TYR A 176 -7.19 -0.96 -4.93
N PHE A 177 -6.23 -0.08 -4.65
CA PHE A 177 -4.78 -0.33 -4.70
C PHE A 177 -4.10 -0.12 -3.34
N ASN A 178 -2.80 -0.44 -3.24
CA ASN A 178 -2.03 -0.41 -1.99
C ASN A 178 -1.88 0.98 -1.34
N ASP A 179 -2.00 2.03 -2.16
CA ASP A 179 -2.00 3.44 -1.77
C ASP A 179 -3.39 3.95 -1.38
N GLY A 180 -4.44 3.13 -1.49
CA GLY A 180 -5.82 3.50 -1.21
C GLY A 180 -6.52 4.22 -2.37
N ASN A 181 -5.93 4.27 -3.57
CA ASN A 181 -6.62 4.73 -4.77
C ASN A 181 -7.74 3.75 -5.15
N ILE A 182 -8.92 4.24 -5.57
CA ILE A 182 -10.05 3.45 -6.07
C ILE A 182 -10.27 3.74 -7.55
N HIS A 183 -10.34 2.69 -8.37
CA HIS A 183 -10.67 2.81 -9.78
C HIS A 183 -12.14 2.41 -10.01
N LEU A 184 -12.86 3.27 -10.72
CA LEU A 184 -14.15 2.97 -11.36
C LEU A 184 -13.87 2.62 -12.82
N ASN A 185 -14.22 1.39 -13.22
CA ASN A 185 -14.02 0.92 -14.59
C ASN A 185 -15.34 0.44 -15.18
N VAL A 186 -15.61 0.81 -16.43
CA VAL A 186 -16.71 0.26 -17.23
C VAL A 186 -16.21 -0.15 -18.61
N GLY A 187 -16.62 -1.31 -19.09
CA GLY A 187 -16.34 -1.74 -20.45
C GLY A 187 -17.30 -1.10 -21.45
N ASN A 188 -16.81 -0.70 -22.63
CA ASN A 188 -17.60 -0.06 -23.70
C ASN A 188 -17.74 -0.92 -24.97
N GLY A 189 -17.32 -2.18 -24.91
CA GLY A 189 -17.29 -3.17 -25.98
C GLY A 189 -15.99 -3.18 -26.80
N SER A 190 -15.18 -2.12 -26.73
CA SER A 190 -13.90 -1.97 -27.45
C SER A 190 -12.70 -1.67 -26.53
N GLY A 191 -12.96 -1.42 -25.25
CA GLY A 191 -11.98 -1.05 -24.24
C GLY A 191 -12.62 -0.85 -22.87
N TRP A 192 -11.77 -0.58 -21.87
CA TRP A 192 -12.17 -0.17 -20.53
C TRP A 192 -12.03 1.33 -20.36
N ASP A 193 -13.14 2.01 -20.08
CA ASP A 193 -13.14 3.39 -19.61
C ASP A 193 -12.92 3.42 -18.09
N GLN A 194 -11.92 4.19 -17.66
CA GLN A 194 -11.49 4.29 -16.26
C GLN A 194 -11.50 5.74 -15.78
N VAL A 195 -11.91 5.92 -14.52
CA VAL A 195 -11.60 7.09 -13.70
C VAL A 195 -11.12 6.61 -12.32
N GLU A 196 -10.19 7.35 -11.72
CA GLU A 196 -9.53 7.00 -10.46
C GLU A 196 -9.63 8.14 -9.44
N THR A 197 -9.58 7.79 -8.15
CA THR A 197 -9.56 8.76 -7.05
C THR A 197 -8.13 9.22 -6.73
N GLY A 198 -7.94 10.05 -5.72
CA GLY A 198 -6.62 10.26 -5.12
C GLY A 198 -6.21 9.08 -4.21
N ALA A 199 -4.91 8.97 -3.92
CA ALA A 199 -4.39 8.07 -2.89
C ALA A 199 -5.03 8.37 -1.52
N GLY A 200 -5.18 7.33 -0.68
CA GLY A 200 -5.78 7.42 0.65
C GLY A 200 -7.30 7.53 0.69
N THR A 201 -7.99 7.35 -0.44
CA THR A 201 -9.46 7.37 -0.50
C THR A 201 -10.07 6.14 0.17
N MET A 202 -9.58 4.94 -0.16
CA MET A 202 -9.85 3.71 0.59
C MET A 202 -8.88 3.60 1.77
N LYS A 203 -9.38 3.18 2.92
CA LYS A 203 -8.61 3.04 4.15
C LYS A 203 -8.81 1.65 4.76
N ALA A 204 -7.74 1.14 5.35
CA ALA A 204 -7.77 -0.08 6.14
C ALA A 204 -8.14 0.22 7.60
N GLY A 205 -8.70 -0.76 8.30
CA GLY A 205 -8.98 -0.67 9.73
C GLY A 205 -10.27 0.07 10.11
N GLU A 206 -11.10 0.46 9.13
CA GLU A 206 -12.40 1.09 9.39
C GLU A 206 -13.48 0.65 8.39
N TRP A 207 -14.75 0.73 8.81
CA TRP A 207 -15.89 0.47 7.94
C TRP A 207 -16.10 1.67 7.01
N MET A 208 -16.16 1.41 5.71
CA MET A 208 -16.44 2.42 4.69
C MET A 208 -17.65 2.00 3.85
N HIS A 209 -18.51 2.95 3.52
CA HIS A 209 -19.61 2.75 2.58
C HIS A 209 -19.12 3.05 1.15
N VAL A 210 -19.36 2.14 0.21
CA VAL A 210 -19.01 2.28 -1.21
C VAL A 210 -20.29 2.19 -2.02
N ALA A 211 -20.55 3.19 -2.86
CA ALA A 211 -21.69 3.18 -3.78
C ALA A 211 -21.26 3.49 -5.22
N PHE A 212 -21.67 2.64 -6.16
CA PHE A 212 -21.48 2.79 -7.59
C PHE A 212 -22.82 3.03 -8.28
N VAL A 213 -22.98 4.20 -8.90
CA VAL A 213 -24.17 4.56 -9.67
C VAL A 213 -23.83 4.51 -11.16
N ASN A 214 -24.63 3.80 -11.94
CA ASN A 214 -24.50 3.70 -13.39
C ASN A 214 -25.80 4.08 -14.09
N GLU A 215 -25.75 5.11 -14.93
CA GLU A 215 -26.86 5.58 -15.76
C GLU A 215 -26.70 5.19 -17.24
N ILE A 216 -25.89 4.17 -17.53
CA ILE A 216 -25.44 3.74 -18.86
C ILE A 216 -24.50 4.74 -19.54
N SER A 217 -24.86 6.03 -19.62
CA SER A 217 -24.04 7.09 -20.23
C SER A 217 -23.15 7.86 -19.25
N SER A 218 -23.36 7.64 -17.96
CA SER A 218 -22.67 8.34 -16.86
C SER A 218 -22.49 7.40 -15.69
N GLN A 219 -21.36 7.53 -15.00
CA GLN A 219 -21.04 6.75 -13.81
C GLN A 219 -20.50 7.63 -12.70
N LYS A 220 -20.83 7.28 -11.47
CA LYS A 220 -20.37 7.96 -10.26
C LYS A 220 -20.00 6.96 -9.19
N LEU A 221 -18.97 7.29 -8.41
CA LEU A 221 -18.52 6.54 -7.24
C LEU A 221 -18.63 7.45 -6.02
N TYR A 222 -19.21 6.91 -4.96
CA TYR A 222 -19.33 7.58 -3.67
C TYR A 222 -18.66 6.76 -2.58
N ILE A 223 -18.00 7.45 -1.65
CA ILE A 223 -17.42 6.88 -0.44
C ILE A 223 -18.00 7.63 0.76
N ASN A 224 -18.59 6.91 1.72
CA ASN A 224 -19.25 7.48 2.91
C ASN A 224 -20.25 8.59 2.56
N GLY A 225 -21.03 8.37 1.50
CA GLY A 225 -22.05 9.32 1.04
C GLY A 225 -21.54 10.48 0.18
N VAL A 226 -20.22 10.63 0.00
CA VAL A 226 -19.62 11.74 -0.76
C VAL A 226 -19.13 11.27 -2.12
N GLU A 227 -19.44 12.02 -3.19
CA GLU A 227 -18.94 11.74 -4.54
C GLU A 227 -17.42 11.90 -4.59
N VAL A 228 -16.69 10.86 -4.99
CA VAL A 228 -15.21 10.86 -5.08
C VAL A 228 -14.69 10.73 -6.51
N ALA A 229 -15.49 10.20 -7.42
CA ALA A 229 -15.14 10.09 -8.84
C ALA A 229 -16.40 10.07 -9.71
N ALA A 230 -16.29 10.62 -10.92
CA ALA A 230 -17.35 10.61 -11.92
C ALA A 230 -16.78 10.59 -13.34
N GLN A 231 -17.50 9.97 -14.26
CA GLN A 231 -17.18 9.98 -15.69
C GLN A 231 -18.45 9.94 -16.55
N THR A 232 -18.35 10.43 -17.79
CA THR A 232 -19.43 10.38 -18.80
C THR A 232 -19.00 9.47 -19.94
N LYS A 233 -19.26 8.17 -19.78
CA LYS A 233 -18.79 7.10 -20.66
C LYS A 233 -19.90 6.09 -20.92
N THR A 234 -19.88 5.49 -22.10
CA THR A 234 -20.89 4.50 -22.51
C THR A 234 -20.53 3.15 -21.92
N TYR A 235 -21.36 2.66 -21.00
CA TYR A 235 -21.27 1.32 -20.45
C TYR A 235 -21.93 0.29 -21.37
N SER A 236 -21.21 -0.81 -21.62
CA SER A 236 -21.70 -1.99 -22.33
C SER A 236 -22.16 -3.06 -21.32
N PRO A 237 -23.47 -3.37 -21.25
CA PRO A 237 -24.03 -4.31 -20.27
C PRO A 237 -23.88 -5.78 -20.64
N ALA A 238 -23.42 -6.12 -21.85
CA ALA A 238 -23.35 -7.50 -22.31
C ALA A 238 -22.27 -7.71 -23.38
N PRO A 239 -21.71 -8.93 -23.48
CA PRO A 239 -21.84 -10.03 -22.52
C PRO A 239 -21.18 -9.68 -21.18
N VAL A 240 -21.67 -10.19 -20.05
CA VAL A 240 -21.04 -9.94 -18.75
C VAL A 240 -20.80 -11.27 -18.05
N ALA A 241 -19.67 -11.37 -17.36
CA ALA A 241 -19.38 -12.49 -16.48
C ALA A 241 -20.28 -12.43 -15.23
N SER A 242 -20.27 -13.50 -14.43
CA SER A 242 -20.99 -13.54 -13.16
C SER A 242 -20.64 -12.35 -12.26
N PHE A 243 -21.63 -11.85 -11.54
CA PHE A 243 -21.41 -10.82 -10.52
C PHE A 243 -20.75 -11.44 -9.29
N VAL A 244 -19.57 -10.93 -8.94
CA VAL A 244 -18.78 -11.41 -7.81
C VAL A 244 -18.39 -10.25 -6.89
N LEU A 245 -18.28 -10.57 -5.61
CA LEU A 245 -17.85 -9.66 -4.54
C LEU A 245 -16.48 -10.13 -4.03
N GLY A 246 -15.58 -9.18 -3.79
CA GLY A 246 -14.25 -9.38 -3.21
C GLY A 246 -13.19 -9.95 -4.16
N ASN A 247 -13.48 -10.08 -5.47
CA ASN A 247 -12.53 -10.49 -6.51
C ASN A 247 -13.04 -10.08 -7.91
N GLY A 248 -12.39 -10.55 -8.97
CA GLY A 248 -12.91 -10.58 -10.33
C GLY A 248 -13.40 -11.98 -10.74
N PRO A 249 -14.35 -12.09 -11.68
CA PRO A 249 -14.82 -13.40 -12.15
C PRO A 249 -13.90 -14.01 -13.24
N THR A 250 -12.91 -13.25 -13.72
CA THR A 250 -11.97 -13.65 -14.80
C THR A 250 -10.55 -13.88 -14.28
N TRP A 251 -10.09 -13.06 -13.34
CA TRP A 251 -8.75 -13.15 -12.76
C TRP A 251 -8.84 -13.66 -11.33
N THR A 252 -7.91 -14.54 -10.96
CA THR A 252 -8.01 -15.31 -9.71
C THR A 252 -7.29 -14.65 -8.53
N ASP A 253 -6.51 -13.60 -8.79
CA ASP A 253 -5.54 -12.98 -7.88
C ASP A 253 -5.88 -11.52 -7.50
N ARG A 254 -7.08 -11.02 -7.84
CA ARG A 254 -7.52 -9.64 -7.56
C ARG A 254 -8.39 -9.52 -6.31
N ILE A 255 -7.99 -10.23 -5.25
CA ILE A 255 -8.84 -10.48 -4.09
C ILE A 255 -8.65 -9.39 -3.04
N ILE A 256 -9.75 -8.95 -2.43
CA ILE A 256 -9.66 -8.11 -1.23
C ILE A 256 -9.11 -8.92 -0.05
N ASN A 257 -8.59 -8.23 0.95
CA ASN A 257 -8.46 -8.77 2.30
C ASN A 257 -9.43 -7.99 3.19
N GLY A 258 -10.63 -8.52 3.41
CA GLY A 258 -11.69 -7.69 3.97
C GLY A 258 -13.02 -8.36 4.21
N MET A 259 -13.89 -7.61 4.86
CA MET A 259 -15.26 -8.01 5.18
C MET A 259 -16.25 -7.15 4.41
N LEU A 260 -17.38 -7.74 4.04
CA LEU A 260 -18.46 -7.05 3.33
C LEU A 260 -19.76 -7.22 4.11
N LYS A 261 -20.53 -6.14 4.24
CA LYS A 261 -21.91 -6.19 4.71
C LYS A 261 -22.79 -5.21 3.98
N ASP A 262 -24.10 -5.35 4.15
CA ASP A 262 -25.07 -4.43 3.56
C ASP A 262 -24.98 -4.34 2.02
N VAL A 263 -24.80 -5.47 1.33
CA VAL A 263 -24.66 -5.47 -0.14
C VAL A 263 -26.02 -5.30 -0.78
N ARG A 264 -26.22 -4.19 -1.49
CA ARG A 264 -27.49 -3.79 -2.09
C ARG A 264 -27.32 -3.57 -3.58
N VAL A 265 -28.30 -3.98 -4.37
CA VAL A 265 -28.43 -3.62 -5.78
C VAL A 265 -29.80 -3.00 -6.01
N TRP A 266 -29.81 -1.77 -6.49
CA TRP A 266 -31.00 -1.06 -6.93
C TRP A 266 -31.12 -1.12 -8.44
N SER A 267 -32.34 -1.35 -8.93
CA SER A 267 -32.71 -1.31 -10.36
C SER A 267 -32.86 0.12 -10.92
N THR A 268 -32.42 1.13 -10.16
CA THR A 268 -32.45 2.55 -10.52
C THR A 268 -31.14 3.23 -10.16
N ALA A 269 -30.82 4.33 -10.85
CA ALA A 269 -29.72 5.21 -10.45
C ALA A 269 -30.16 6.06 -9.25
N ARG A 270 -29.50 5.89 -8.11
CA ARG A 270 -29.82 6.61 -6.86
C ARG A 270 -29.18 8.00 -6.88
N THR A 271 -29.89 8.99 -6.34
CA THR A 271 -29.37 10.36 -6.19
C THR A 271 -28.35 10.45 -5.05
N ALA A 272 -27.52 11.50 -5.04
CA ALA A 272 -26.55 11.73 -3.97
C ALA A 272 -27.21 11.74 -2.57
N ASP A 273 -28.37 12.37 -2.43
CA ASP A 273 -29.12 12.40 -1.15
C ASP A 273 -29.62 11.01 -0.74
N GLN A 274 -30.04 10.19 -1.71
CA GLN A 274 -30.42 8.80 -1.45
C GLN A 274 -29.22 7.98 -1.01
N ILE A 275 -28.07 8.09 -1.66
CA ILE A 275 -26.83 7.41 -1.26
C ILE A 275 -26.41 7.81 0.15
N ALA A 276 -26.42 9.12 0.46
CA ALA A 276 -26.08 9.62 1.79
C ALA A 276 -27.05 9.11 2.87
N SER A 277 -28.34 8.95 2.53
CA SER A 277 -29.36 8.41 3.44
C SER A 277 -29.28 6.89 3.60
N ASN A 278 -28.89 6.15 2.56
CA ASN A 278 -28.83 4.70 2.58
C ASN A 278 -27.66 4.15 3.41
N GLN A 279 -26.59 4.93 3.59
CA GLN A 279 -25.32 4.42 4.14
C GLN A 279 -25.49 3.67 5.48
N ASP A 280 -26.38 4.12 6.36
CA ASP A 280 -26.64 3.51 7.67
C ASP A 280 -28.08 3.02 7.85
N ALA A 281 -28.87 3.02 6.77
CA ALA A 281 -30.24 2.54 6.80
C ALA A 281 -30.30 1.00 6.78
N THR A 282 -31.31 0.45 7.44
CA THR A 282 -31.74 -0.95 7.31
C THR A 282 -32.90 -1.02 6.33
N PHE A 283 -33.01 -2.12 5.58
CA PHE A 283 -34.03 -2.33 4.56
C PHE A 283 -34.72 -3.68 4.78
N GLU A 284 -36.00 -3.76 4.44
CA GLU A 284 -36.81 -4.97 4.58
C GLU A 284 -36.80 -5.85 3.31
N GLY A 285 -36.21 -5.35 2.21
CA GLY A 285 -36.19 -6.04 0.93
C GLY A 285 -37.45 -5.82 0.09
N THR A 286 -38.36 -4.93 0.55
CA THR A 286 -39.63 -4.62 -0.13
C THR A 286 -39.65 -3.21 -0.74
N GLU A 287 -38.57 -2.47 -0.60
CA GLU A 287 -38.43 -1.09 -1.05
C GLU A 287 -38.51 -0.99 -2.58
N GLU A 288 -39.21 0.04 -3.06
CA GLU A 288 -39.33 0.29 -4.49
C GLU A 288 -37.95 0.45 -5.14
N GLY A 289 -37.70 -0.35 -6.16
CA GLY A 289 -36.46 -0.34 -6.92
C GLY A 289 -35.30 -1.12 -6.29
N LEU A 290 -35.43 -1.64 -5.06
CA LEU A 290 -34.43 -2.54 -4.47
C LEU A 290 -34.56 -3.92 -5.14
N ALA A 291 -33.56 -4.31 -5.91
CA ALA A 291 -33.55 -5.60 -6.58
C ALA A 291 -33.02 -6.69 -5.64
N MET A 292 -31.88 -6.44 -4.98
CA MET A 292 -31.19 -7.43 -4.15
C MET A 292 -30.70 -6.78 -2.87
N TYR A 293 -30.82 -7.48 -1.74
CA TYR A 293 -30.22 -7.06 -0.48
C TYR A 293 -29.70 -8.23 0.36
N PHE A 294 -28.39 -8.26 0.58
CA PHE A 294 -27.72 -9.15 1.52
C PHE A 294 -27.21 -8.33 2.73
N PRO A 295 -27.87 -8.43 3.89
CA PRO A 295 -27.39 -7.80 5.11
C PRO A 295 -25.99 -8.29 5.51
N PHE A 296 -25.72 -9.60 5.36
CA PHE A 296 -24.47 -10.24 5.78
C PHE A 296 -24.09 -9.94 7.24
N ASP A 297 -25.09 -10.00 8.11
CA ASP A 297 -24.99 -9.83 9.56
C ASP A 297 -25.26 -11.15 10.30
N ALA A 298 -25.30 -12.28 9.60
CA ALA A 298 -25.70 -13.57 10.12
C ALA A 298 -24.95 -14.74 9.45
N ASP A 299 -24.53 -15.76 10.20
CA ASP A 299 -23.99 -17.00 9.61
C ASP A 299 -25.12 -17.84 8.98
N LEU A 300 -25.28 -17.65 7.66
CA LEU A 300 -26.24 -18.36 6.81
C LEU A 300 -25.60 -19.53 6.03
N GLY A 301 -24.40 -19.97 6.43
CA GLY A 301 -23.62 -20.96 5.70
C GLY A 301 -22.98 -20.40 4.42
N THR A 302 -22.70 -21.27 3.44
CA THR A 302 -21.95 -20.90 2.22
C THR A 302 -22.85 -20.73 0.99
N ASN A 303 -24.15 -20.98 1.11
CA ASN A 303 -25.14 -20.82 0.04
C ASN A 303 -26.49 -20.46 0.64
N PHE A 304 -26.97 -19.25 0.36
CA PHE A 304 -28.20 -18.72 0.94
C PHE A 304 -28.78 -17.62 0.05
N LYS A 305 -30.07 -17.32 0.28
CA LYS A 305 -30.81 -16.30 -0.46
C LYS A 305 -30.72 -14.93 0.20
N ASP A 306 -30.91 -13.89 -0.62
CA ASP A 306 -31.07 -12.51 -0.17
C ASP A 306 -32.43 -12.28 0.50
N VAL A 307 -32.64 -11.15 1.18
CA VAL A 307 -33.92 -10.86 1.88
C VAL A 307 -35.11 -10.76 0.92
N THR A 308 -34.88 -10.41 -0.36
CA THR A 308 -35.95 -10.35 -1.36
C THR A 308 -36.38 -11.75 -1.84
N GLY A 309 -35.60 -12.79 -1.52
CA GLY A 309 -35.83 -14.18 -1.89
C GLY A 309 -35.50 -14.54 -3.34
N ASN A 310 -34.95 -13.60 -4.12
CA ASN A 310 -34.76 -13.73 -5.57
C ASN A 310 -33.35 -14.13 -5.99
N TYR A 311 -32.34 -13.84 -5.18
CA TYR A 311 -30.93 -14.01 -5.54
C TYR A 311 -30.21 -14.88 -4.52
N THR A 312 -29.19 -15.61 -4.96
CA THR A 312 -28.41 -16.52 -4.12
C THR A 312 -26.95 -16.09 -4.08
N ALA A 313 -26.40 -15.94 -2.88
CA ALA A 313 -24.97 -15.81 -2.65
C ALA A 313 -24.34 -17.20 -2.50
N THR A 314 -23.17 -17.42 -3.08
CA THR A 314 -22.39 -18.66 -2.95
C THR A 314 -20.93 -18.34 -2.68
N PHE A 315 -20.41 -18.82 -1.55
CA PHE A 315 -19.01 -18.63 -1.18
C PHE A 315 -18.12 -19.54 -2.03
N LYS A 316 -16.97 -19.01 -2.47
CA LYS A 316 -15.93 -19.72 -3.23
C LYS A 316 -14.57 -19.42 -2.60
N GLY A 317 -13.71 -20.44 -2.55
CA GLY A 317 -12.40 -20.31 -1.90
C GLY A 317 -12.50 -20.11 -0.39
N SER A 318 -11.61 -19.28 0.16
CA SER A 318 -11.46 -19.03 1.60
C SER A 318 -12.35 -17.87 2.07
N VAL A 319 -13.67 -18.01 1.91
CA VAL A 319 -14.64 -17.11 2.54
C VAL A 319 -15.16 -17.79 3.81
N SER A 320 -15.05 -17.10 4.94
CA SER A 320 -15.52 -17.60 6.24
C SER A 320 -16.36 -16.55 6.96
N TRP A 321 -17.02 -16.94 8.05
CA TRP A 321 -17.83 -16.05 8.86
C TRP A 321 -17.02 -15.58 10.08
N ALA A 322 -16.84 -14.27 10.22
CA ALA A 322 -16.28 -13.67 11.43
C ALA A 322 -17.39 -13.49 12.46
N ALA A 323 -17.28 -14.17 13.60
CA ALA A 323 -18.26 -14.12 14.68
C ALA A 323 -18.40 -12.70 15.27
N ASP A 324 -19.60 -12.41 15.76
CA ASP A 324 -19.96 -11.15 16.44
C ASP A 324 -19.76 -9.89 15.58
N GLY A 325 -19.54 -10.06 14.26
CA GLY A 325 -19.22 -8.96 13.35
C GLY A 325 -17.95 -8.21 13.71
N ILE A 326 -17.07 -8.79 14.54
CA ILE A 326 -15.82 -8.19 14.98
C ILE A 326 -14.84 -8.24 13.82
N PRO A 327 -14.35 -7.09 13.32
CA PRO A 327 -13.31 -7.11 12.30
C PRO A 327 -12.02 -7.74 12.82
N PRO A 328 -11.30 -8.51 11.98
CA PRO A 328 -10.01 -9.07 12.36
C PRO A 328 -9.04 -7.94 12.73
N VAL A 329 -8.28 -8.16 13.80
CA VAL A 329 -7.23 -7.24 14.24
C VAL A 329 -6.01 -7.45 13.36
N ILE A 330 -5.46 -6.37 12.79
CA ILE A 330 -4.14 -6.42 12.16
C ILE A 330 -3.11 -6.55 13.29
N GLU A 331 -2.57 -7.74 13.51
CA GLU A 331 -1.43 -7.91 14.41
C GLU A 331 -0.14 -7.53 13.68
N LEU A 332 0.45 -6.39 14.05
CA LEU A 332 1.76 -5.97 13.56
C LEU A 332 2.86 -6.62 14.40
N ASN A 333 3.90 -7.12 13.73
CA ASN A 333 5.11 -7.64 14.35
C ASN A 333 6.14 -6.52 14.51
N TYR A 334 6.45 -6.17 15.75
CA TYR A 334 7.40 -5.11 16.10
C TYR A 334 8.82 -5.61 16.39
N ASP A 335 9.07 -6.92 16.35
CA ASP A 335 10.33 -7.53 16.80
C ASP A 335 11.54 -6.97 16.04
N GLY A 336 11.44 -6.86 14.71
CA GLY A 336 12.52 -6.34 13.87
C GLY A 336 12.86 -4.88 14.17
N LEU A 337 11.85 -4.02 14.33
CA LEU A 337 12.06 -2.61 14.66
C LEU A 337 12.60 -2.44 16.09
N ASN A 338 12.07 -3.20 17.05
CA ASN A 338 12.57 -3.20 18.43
C ASN A 338 14.03 -3.64 18.50
N ALA A 339 14.42 -4.67 17.75
CA ALA A 339 15.82 -5.12 17.66
C ALA A 339 16.72 -4.02 17.09
N ALA A 340 16.33 -3.38 15.98
CA ALA A 340 17.10 -2.30 15.38
C ALA A 340 17.26 -1.08 16.33
N ILE A 341 16.21 -0.71 17.07
CA ILE A 341 16.26 0.36 18.08
C ILE A 341 17.21 -0.02 19.23
N ALA A 342 17.18 -1.28 19.68
CA ALA A 342 18.07 -1.78 20.71
C ALA A 342 19.53 -1.72 20.26
N ASP A 343 19.84 -2.17 19.04
CA ASP A 343 21.20 -2.15 18.48
C ASP A 343 21.77 -0.71 18.40
N VAL A 344 20.95 0.26 17.97
CA VAL A 344 21.36 1.68 17.96
C VAL A 344 21.57 2.21 19.38
N SER A 345 20.71 1.84 20.32
CA SER A 345 20.83 2.24 21.72
C SER A 345 22.10 1.70 22.36
N ASP A 346 22.43 0.44 22.08
CA ASP A 346 23.64 -0.22 22.54
C ASP A 346 24.90 0.44 21.96
N LEU A 347 24.91 0.72 20.65
CA LEU A 347 26.02 1.46 20.04
C LEU A 347 26.16 2.83 20.69
N LYS A 348 25.08 3.61 20.79
CA LYS A 348 25.08 4.96 21.38
C LYS A 348 25.68 4.97 22.78
N ASN A 349 25.37 3.97 23.61
CA ASN A 349 25.91 3.86 24.97
C ASN A 349 27.40 3.49 25.00
N SER A 350 27.92 2.88 23.94
CA SER A 350 29.34 2.49 23.81
C SER A 350 30.21 3.57 23.13
N VAL A 351 29.59 4.50 22.40
CA VAL A 351 30.28 5.54 21.63
C VAL A 351 31.03 6.50 22.57
N VAL A 352 32.30 6.73 22.23
CA VAL A 352 33.09 7.85 22.75
C VAL A 352 33.37 8.77 21.57
N GLU A 353 32.85 9.99 21.66
CA GLU A 353 33.06 11.01 20.62
C GLU A 353 34.42 11.68 20.79
N GLY A 354 35.05 12.03 19.68
CA GLY A 354 36.31 12.75 19.66
C GLY A 354 36.74 13.17 18.27
N GLU A 355 37.94 13.73 18.20
CA GLU A 355 38.57 14.21 16.97
C GLU A 355 39.83 13.41 16.61
N ASN A 356 40.20 12.41 17.42
CA ASN A 356 41.38 11.58 17.14
C ASN A 356 41.02 10.43 16.21
N ASP A 357 42.02 9.90 15.51
CA ASP A 357 41.80 8.82 14.57
C ASP A 357 41.28 7.55 15.27
N GLY A 358 40.20 7.00 14.73
CA GLY A 358 39.47 5.88 15.31
C GLY A 358 38.37 6.26 16.30
N ASP A 359 38.26 7.54 16.69
CA ASP A 359 37.13 8.02 17.50
C ASP A 359 35.85 8.03 16.66
N TYR A 360 34.70 8.01 17.33
CA TYR A 360 33.46 8.39 16.68
C TYR A 360 33.43 9.92 16.53
N PRO A 361 33.04 10.47 15.37
CA PRO A 361 32.95 11.92 15.20
C PRO A 361 32.00 12.59 16.19
N VAL A 362 32.32 13.81 16.62
CA VAL A 362 31.42 14.64 17.46
C VAL A 362 30.06 14.82 16.78
N GLY A 363 28.97 14.57 17.53
CA GLY A 363 27.60 14.58 17.01
C GLY A 363 27.04 13.21 16.60
N THR A 364 27.85 12.15 16.65
CA THR A 364 27.41 10.76 16.45
C THR A 364 26.31 10.35 17.44
N ILE A 365 26.43 10.70 18.72
CA ILE A 365 25.45 10.38 19.77
C ILE A 365 24.11 11.06 19.48
N GLU A 366 24.14 12.33 19.06
CA GLU A 366 22.94 13.08 18.68
C GLU A 366 22.26 12.45 17.45
N TYR A 367 23.05 12.05 16.45
CA TYR A 367 22.53 11.35 15.27
C TYR A 367 21.91 10.00 15.63
N LEU A 368 22.58 9.17 16.43
CA LEU A 368 22.03 7.89 16.89
C LEU A 368 20.74 8.08 17.70
N GLN A 369 20.66 9.13 18.53
CA GLN A 369 19.41 9.46 19.22
C GLN A 369 18.28 9.78 18.24
N SER A 370 18.55 10.53 17.17
CA SER A 370 17.53 10.83 16.15
C SER A 370 16.97 9.57 15.49
N LEU A 371 17.80 8.54 15.26
CA LEU A 371 17.35 7.25 14.72
C LEU A 371 16.46 6.48 15.71
N ILE A 372 16.79 6.52 17.00
CA ILE A 372 15.97 5.94 18.08
C ILE A 372 14.61 6.63 18.13
N ASP A 373 14.59 7.96 18.06
CA ASP A 373 13.35 8.74 18.10
C ASP A 373 12.46 8.45 16.89
N GLU A 374 13.03 8.37 15.69
CA GLU A 374 12.33 7.97 14.47
C GLU A 374 11.72 6.56 14.57
N GLY A 375 12.48 5.58 15.08
CA GLY A 375 12.01 4.22 15.26
C GLY A 375 10.89 4.13 16.31
N THR A 376 11.09 4.79 17.46
CA THR A 376 10.13 4.76 18.58
C THR A 376 8.81 5.43 18.21
N ALA A 377 8.84 6.52 17.43
CA ALA A 377 7.63 7.14 16.91
C ALA A 377 6.78 6.16 16.08
N LEU A 378 7.43 5.29 15.32
CA LEU A 378 6.75 4.33 14.44
C LEU A 378 6.11 3.16 15.21
N LEU A 379 6.63 2.79 16.39
CA LEU A 379 6.03 1.74 17.24
C LEU A 379 4.56 2.02 17.63
N THR A 380 4.14 3.28 17.62
CA THR A 380 2.76 3.68 17.95
C THR A 380 1.96 4.20 16.76
N ALA A 381 2.64 4.55 15.67
CA ALA A 381 2.02 5.15 14.48
C ALA A 381 1.86 4.17 13.31
N ALA A 382 2.56 3.03 13.33
CA ALA A 382 2.55 2.06 12.24
C ALA A 382 1.14 1.52 11.99
N LYS A 383 0.78 1.45 10.70
CA LYS A 383 -0.50 0.92 10.23
C LYS A 383 -0.33 -0.32 9.36
N LYS A 384 0.91 -0.61 8.95
CA LYS A 384 1.25 -1.71 8.04
C LYS A 384 2.59 -2.33 8.45
N GLN A 385 2.74 -3.64 8.25
CA GLN A 385 3.98 -4.35 8.56
C GLN A 385 5.18 -3.80 7.75
N ALA A 386 4.96 -3.47 6.48
CA ALA A 386 6.01 -2.94 5.60
C ALA A 386 6.65 -1.65 6.16
N GLU A 387 5.88 -0.78 6.84
CA GLU A 387 6.42 0.44 7.45
C GLU A 387 7.46 0.10 8.54
N LEU A 388 7.16 -0.91 9.36
CA LEU A 388 8.04 -1.39 10.41
C LEU A 388 9.30 -2.03 9.83
N ASP A 389 9.14 -2.91 8.83
CA ASP A 389 10.24 -3.62 8.19
C ASP A 389 11.20 -2.66 7.48
N GLU A 390 10.67 -1.72 6.68
CA GLU A 390 11.46 -0.70 5.99
C GLU A 390 12.21 0.22 6.97
N LYS A 391 11.58 0.60 8.08
CA LYS A 391 12.25 1.42 9.10
C LYS A 391 13.34 0.65 9.83
N ALA A 392 13.13 -0.62 10.14
CA ALA A 392 14.15 -1.48 10.74
C ALA A 392 15.38 -1.63 9.83
N GLU A 393 15.16 -1.90 8.54
CA GLU A 393 16.24 -1.97 7.53
C GLU A 393 16.97 -0.62 7.39
N PHE A 394 16.21 0.48 7.35
CA PHE A 394 16.79 1.82 7.29
C PHE A 394 17.72 2.07 8.48
N ILE A 395 17.24 1.87 9.71
CA ILE A 395 18.01 2.06 10.93
C ILE A 395 19.28 1.19 10.92
N THR A 396 19.14 -0.09 10.59
CA THR A 396 20.25 -1.05 10.49
C THR A 396 21.30 -0.57 9.49
N SER A 397 20.88 -0.09 8.31
CA SER A 397 21.81 0.44 7.31
C SER A 397 22.56 1.69 7.78
N LYS A 398 21.91 2.55 8.57
CA LYS A 398 22.55 3.73 9.16
C LYS A 398 23.55 3.37 10.24
N LEU A 399 23.26 2.34 11.02
CA LEU A 399 24.16 1.82 12.03
C LEU A 399 25.48 1.33 11.40
N THR A 400 25.40 0.53 10.32
CA THR A 400 26.58 0.10 9.56
C THR A 400 27.41 1.30 9.10
N LEU A 401 26.76 2.32 8.53
CA LEU A 401 27.47 3.51 8.08
C LEU A 401 28.17 4.26 9.23
N VAL A 402 27.54 4.41 10.40
CA VAL A 402 28.19 5.05 11.55
C VAL A 402 29.46 4.29 11.95
N GLN A 403 29.40 2.96 11.98
CA GLN A 403 30.55 2.11 12.34
C GLN A 403 31.68 2.15 11.31
N GLU A 404 31.37 2.38 10.03
CA GLU A 404 32.36 2.47 8.95
C GLU A 404 33.01 3.86 8.82
N ASN A 405 32.47 4.89 9.48
CA ASN A 405 32.89 6.29 9.32
C ASN A 405 33.45 6.87 10.62
N LEU A 406 34.45 6.18 11.18
CA LEU A 406 35.28 6.69 12.28
C LEU A 406 36.19 7.80 11.79
N VAL A 407 36.56 8.70 12.70
CA VAL A 407 37.47 9.80 12.44
C VAL A 407 38.78 9.26 11.84
N ALA A 408 39.15 9.80 10.69
CA ALA A 408 40.38 9.49 9.98
C ALA A 408 40.66 10.62 8.99
N ASP A 409 41.93 10.81 8.60
CA ASP A 409 42.27 11.76 7.56
C ASP A 409 41.60 11.39 6.23
N ALA A 410 41.06 12.41 5.54
CA ALA A 410 40.35 12.25 4.30
C ALA A 410 40.79 13.30 3.27
N THR A 411 40.63 12.97 2.00
CA THR A 411 40.87 13.92 0.90
C THR A 411 39.55 14.48 0.34
N GLY A 412 38.49 14.55 1.15
CA GLY A 412 37.16 14.94 0.70
C GLY A 412 36.16 13.80 0.64
N VAL A 413 34.96 14.15 0.18
CA VAL A 413 33.88 13.20 -0.08
C VAL A 413 33.82 12.85 -1.56
N TYR A 414 33.51 11.60 -1.88
CA TYR A 414 33.45 11.06 -3.23
C TYR A 414 32.02 10.78 -3.66
N VAL A 415 31.66 11.32 -4.82
CA VAL A 415 30.40 11.02 -5.49
C VAL A 415 30.67 10.06 -6.64
N ASP A 416 30.17 8.83 -6.49
CA ASP A 416 30.19 7.83 -7.53
C ASP A 416 28.96 7.98 -8.41
N ARG A 417 29.16 8.51 -9.62
CA ARG A 417 28.03 8.70 -10.54
C ARG A 417 27.37 7.37 -10.92
N ASP A 418 28.16 6.33 -11.09
CA ASP A 418 27.69 5.05 -11.63
C ASP A 418 26.95 4.24 -10.56
N ASN A 419 27.04 4.66 -9.29
CA ASN A 419 26.23 4.14 -8.21
C ASN A 419 24.88 4.90 -8.12
N PRO A 420 23.73 4.27 -8.42
CA PRO A 420 22.44 4.93 -8.33
C PRO A 420 22.08 5.35 -6.89
N LYS A 421 22.67 4.71 -5.87
CA LYS A 421 22.45 5.05 -4.46
C LYS A 421 23.25 6.27 -4.01
N ALA A 422 24.31 6.66 -4.73
CA ALA A 422 25.15 7.80 -4.37
C ALA A 422 24.51 9.11 -4.81
N ILE A 423 23.69 9.72 -3.96
CA ILE A 423 22.96 10.95 -4.27
C ILE A 423 23.91 12.15 -4.24
N GLY A 424 24.48 12.50 -3.10
CA GLY A 424 25.32 13.70 -2.95
C GLY A 424 25.57 14.06 -1.48
N PHE A 425 26.24 15.18 -1.24
CA PHE A 425 26.38 15.79 0.08
C PHE A 425 25.35 16.90 0.25
N ARG A 426 24.34 16.68 1.10
CA ARG A 426 23.26 17.63 1.33
C ARG A 426 23.67 18.64 2.39
N ILE A 427 23.41 19.92 2.17
CA ILE A 427 23.65 21.00 3.14
C ILE A 427 22.32 21.62 3.55
N THR A 428 22.10 21.79 4.85
CA THR A 428 20.88 22.36 5.43
C THR A 428 21.19 23.38 6.54
N PRO A 429 20.41 24.46 6.69
CA PRO A 429 19.28 24.85 5.84
C PRO A 429 19.73 25.29 4.42
N ASN A 430 18.78 25.37 3.49
CA ASN A 430 19.06 25.95 2.18
C ASN A 430 19.35 27.45 2.32
N TYR A 431 20.26 27.98 1.51
CA TYR A 431 20.62 29.39 1.48
C TYR A 431 20.71 29.91 0.04
N THR A 432 20.19 31.12 -0.19
CA THR A 432 20.36 31.87 -1.43
C THR A 432 20.82 33.29 -1.09
N PRO A 433 22.02 33.72 -1.51
CA PRO A 433 22.50 35.07 -1.27
C PRO A 433 21.65 36.11 -2.03
N GLN A 434 21.44 37.29 -1.43
CA GLN A 434 20.72 38.42 -2.02
C GLN A 434 21.60 39.66 -2.24
N GLY A 435 22.90 39.54 -1.95
CA GLY A 435 23.91 40.59 -2.11
C GLY A 435 25.19 39.98 -2.67
N ASP A 436 26.33 40.56 -2.30
CA ASP A 436 27.63 40.01 -2.66
C ASP A 436 27.80 38.61 -2.08
N TYR A 437 28.45 37.71 -2.83
CA TYR A 437 28.75 36.38 -2.33
C TYR A 437 29.95 35.76 -3.02
N THR A 438 30.56 34.80 -2.33
CA THR A 438 31.58 33.92 -2.92
C THR A 438 31.25 32.47 -2.56
N VAL A 439 31.28 31.58 -3.55
CA VAL A 439 31.26 30.12 -3.33
C VAL A 439 32.59 29.58 -3.84
N GLU A 440 33.30 28.83 -3.01
CA GLU A 440 34.55 28.20 -3.43
C GLU A 440 34.71 26.81 -2.83
N PHE A 441 35.44 25.95 -3.53
CA PHE A 441 35.72 24.58 -3.11
C PHE A 441 36.83 23.98 -3.95
N ASP A 442 37.45 22.93 -3.40
CA ASP A 442 38.35 22.07 -4.12
C ASP A 442 37.59 20.91 -4.77
N VAL A 443 37.87 20.62 -6.04
CA VAL A 443 37.28 19.49 -6.76
C VAL A 443 38.35 18.67 -7.48
N ARG A 444 38.13 17.36 -7.51
CA ARG A 444 38.90 16.41 -8.33
C ARG A 444 37.96 15.49 -9.07
N VAL A 445 37.72 15.80 -10.35
CA VAL A 445 36.86 14.98 -11.21
C VAL A 445 37.63 13.72 -11.61
N LYS A 446 37.07 12.54 -11.40
CA LYS A 446 37.71 11.27 -11.79
C LYS A 446 37.73 11.10 -13.31
N SER A 447 36.64 11.47 -13.97
CA SER A 447 36.48 11.41 -15.42
C SER A 447 35.47 12.44 -15.89
N LEU A 448 35.75 13.07 -17.04
CA LEU A 448 34.81 13.95 -17.74
C LEU A 448 33.78 13.17 -18.58
N GLY A 449 33.91 11.84 -18.68
CA GLY A 449 32.91 10.99 -19.34
C GLY A 449 31.66 10.87 -18.51
N MET A 450 30.70 11.78 -18.69
CA MET A 450 29.46 12.01 -17.93
C MET A 450 28.23 11.90 -18.84
N TYR A 451 27.00 11.94 -18.32
CA TYR A 451 25.79 12.02 -19.16
C TYR A 451 25.60 13.42 -19.78
N GLY A 452 26.67 14.01 -20.32
CA GLY A 452 26.73 15.36 -20.86
C GLY A 452 27.20 16.41 -19.84
N THR A 453 26.75 16.34 -18.59
CA THR A 453 27.15 17.29 -17.53
C THR A 453 27.31 16.61 -16.17
N GLY A 454 27.98 17.29 -15.24
CA GLY A 454 28.01 16.95 -13.83
C GLY A 454 28.07 18.21 -12.96
N GLU A 455 27.35 18.24 -11.86
CA GLU A 455 27.27 19.41 -10.97
C GLU A 455 28.23 19.29 -9.79
N PHE A 456 28.93 20.38 -9.49
CA PHE A 456 29.77 20.44 -8.29
C PHE A 456 29.00 21.03 -7.11
N PHE A 457 28.23 22.09 -7.34
CA PHE A 457 27.37 22.72 -6.35
C PHE A 457 26.06 23.17 -6.99
N ASN A 458 24.94 22.96 -6.31
CA ASN A 458 23.61 23.40 -6.73
C ASN A 458 22.73 23.68 -5.51
N ASN A 459 21.99 24.79 -5.51
CA ASN A 459 20.99 25.10 -4.50
C ASN A 459 19.52 25.17 -5.03
N GLY A 460 19.34 24.87 -6.31
CA GLY A 460 18.10 24.95 -7.08
C GLY A 460 18.01 26.18 -7.99
N ASN A 461 18.58 27.33 -7.60
CA ASN A 461 18.50 28.59 -8.34
C ASN A 461 19.86 29.15 -8.75
N TYR A 462 20.95 28.71 -8.13
CA TYR A 462 22.29 28.96 -8.62
C TYR A 462 23.21 27.79 -8.30
N GLY A 463 24.29 27.69 -9.07
CA GLY A 463 25.24 26.62 -8.91
C GLY A 463 26.30 26.64 -10.00
N ILE A 464 27.03 25.54 -10.09
CA ILE A 464 28.08 25.36 -11.07
C ILE A 464 28.15 23.91 -11.51
N TRP A 465 28.19 23.73 -12.82
CA TRP A 465 28.41 22.44 -13.44
C TRP A 465 29.62 22.43 -14.35
N VAL A 466 30.10 21.23 -14.63
CA VAL A 466 31.14 20.95 -15.62
C VAL A 466 30.52 20.27 -16.84
N TYR A 467 30.95 20.69 -18.02
CA TYR A 467 30.63 20.03 -19.27
C TYR A 467 31.49 18.77 -19.43
N GLY A 468 30.82 17.62 -19.51
CA GLY A 468 31.42 16.34 -19.79
C GLY A 468 31.03 15.81 -21.16
N TYR A 469 31.34 14.55 -21.43
CA TYR A 469 30.98 13.88 -22.67
C TYR A 469 30.22 12.58 -22.41
N LYS A 470 29.11 12.38 -23.13
CA LYS A 470 28.36 11.11 -23.11
C LYS A 470 29.06 10.00 -23.88
N GLU A 471 29.67 10.37 -25.01
CA GLU A 471 30.44 9.49 -25.88
C GLU A 471 31.75 10.18 -26.24
N LEU A 472 32.81 9.39 -26.46
CA LEU A 472 34.13 9.89 -26.86
C LEU A 472 34.12 10.27 -28.35
N THR A 473 33.60 11.45 -28.65
CA THR A 473 33.70 12.08 -29.99
C THR A 473 34.70 13.22 -29.95
N GLU A 474 35.25 13.59 -31.12
CA GLU A 474 36.19 14.70 -31.25
C GLU A 474 35.55 16.03 -30.78
N GLU A 475 34.29 16.28 -31.13
CA GLU A 475 33.50 17.44 -30.69
C GLU A 475 33.27 17.46 -29.17
N ALA A 476 32.99 16.30 -28.57
CA ALA A 476 32.75 16.20 -27.14
C ALA A 476 34.04 16.37 -26.32
N LEU A 477 35.18 15.90 -26.84
CA LEU A 477 36.48 16.13 -26.21
C LEU A 477 36.86 17.62 -26.25
N LEU A 478 36.60 18.30 -27.37
CA LEU A 478 36.91 19.73 -27.56
C LEU A 478 36.05 20.68 -26.72
N SER A 479 34.93 20.21 -26.16
CA SER A 479 34.04 21.00 -25.29
C SER A 479 34.11 20.59 -23.82
N SER A 480 34.65 19.41 -23.51
CA SER A 480 34.73 18.89 -22.14
C SER A 480 35.67 19.68 -21.23
N GLY A 481 35.37 19.69 -19.93
CA GLY A 481 36.13 20.44 -18.93
C GLY A 481 35.80 21.94 -18.88
N GLY A 482 34.90 22.42 -19.73
CA GLY A 482 34.32 23.75 -19.58
C GLY A 482 33.38 23.82 -18.37
N LEU A 483 33.15 25.02 -17.86
CA LEU A 483 32.30 25.26 -16.70
C LEU A 483 31.19 26.25 -17.04
N TRP A 484 30.08 26.15 -16.33
CA TRP A 484 29.07 27.20 -16.32
C TRP A 484 28.58 27.42 -14.90
N ASN A 485 28.72 28.64 -14.40
CA ASN A 485 27.90 29.08 -13.28
C ASN A 485 26.53 29.42 -13.85
N PHE A 486 25.51 28.71 -13.39
CA PHE A 486 24.11 29.04 -13.69
C PHE A 486 23.52 29.77 -12.50
N THR A 487 22.73 30.80 -12.77
CA THR A 487 22.08 31.67 -11.80
C THR A 487 20.74 32.10 -12.40
N ASN A 488 19.64 31.78 -11.74
CA ASN A 488 18.32 32.33 -12.07
C ASN A 488 18.19 33.68 -11.36
N ALA A 489 18.29 34.77 -12.13
CA ALA A 489 18.20 36.15 -11.63
C ALA A 489 16.92 36.86 -12.13
N GLY A 490 15.80 36.13 -12.25
CA GLY A 490 14.48 36.65 -12.59
C GLY A 490 14.24 37.02 -14.07
N SER A 491 15.27 36.90 -14.91
CA SER A 491 15.18 37.05 -16.37
C SER A 491 15.64 35.78 -17.11
N GLY A 492 15.55 34.62 -16.44
CA GLY A 492 16.03 33.33 -16.91
C GLY A 492 17.42 32.98 -16.38
N TRP A 493 17.96 31.84 -16.85
CA TRP A 493 19.27 31.32 -16.45
C TRP A 493 20.41 32.09 -17.09
N GLN A 494 21.32 32.57 -16.26
CA GLN A 494 22.45 33.43 -16.61
C GLN A 494 23.72 32.96 -15.88
N GLY A 495 24.88 33.43 -16.31
CA GLY A 495 26.15 33.32 -15.59
C GLY A 495 27.35 33.01 -16.50
N PRO A 496 28.58 33.25 -16.01
CA PRO A 496 29.80 33.12 -16.79
C PRO A 496 30.08 31.67 -17.21
N LYS A 497 30.64 31.52 -18.42
CA LYS A 497 31.09 30.25 -18.97
C LYS A 497 32.61 30.25 -19.08
N ALA A 498 33.23 29.17 -18.64
CA ALA A 498 34.63 28.89 -18.90
C ALA A 498 34.81 28.05 -20.16
N GLU A 499 35.91 28.28 -20.87
CA GLU A 499 36.30 27.48 -22.03
C GLU A 499 36.60 26.02 -21.65
N ALA A 500 36.58 25.14 -22.65
CA ALA A 500 36.96 23.74 -22.50
C ALA A 500 38.34 23.58 -21.85
N LEU A 501 38.55 22.45 -21.18
CA LEU A 501 39.80 22.12 -20.45
C LEU A 501 40.13 23.06 -19.28
N SER A 502 39.20 23.92 -18.85
CA SER A 502 39.36 24.70 -17.61
C SER A 502 39.45 23.78 -16.39
N ILE A 503 38.68 22.68 -16.39
CA ILE A 503 38.82 21.55 -15.46
C ILE A 503 39.39 20.34 -16.19
N LYS A 504 40.29 19.64 -15.50
CA LYS A 504 40.96 18.41 -15.95
C LYS A 504 40.56 17.26 -15.04
N SER A 505 40.42 16.08 -15.64
CA SER A 505 40.21 14.86 -14.86
C SER A 505 41.49 14.44 -14.14
N GLY A 506 41.36 14.02 -12.89
CA GLY A 506 42.43 13.39 -12.10
C GLY A 506 43.31 14.35 -11.31
N GLU A 507 43.11 15.65 -11.44
CA GLU A 507 43.84 16.70 -10.72
C GLU A 507 42.92 17.38 -9.70
N TRP A 508 43.48 17.78 -8.55
CA TRP A 508 42.79 18.69 -7.63
C TRP A 508 42.88 20.10 -8.19
N GLN A 509 41.75 20.79 -8.22
CA GLN A 509 41.66 22.15 -8.69
C GLN A 509 40.72 22.95 -7.80
N HIS A 510 41.12 24.18 -7.47
CA HIS A 510 40.29 25.11 -6.73
C HIS A 510 39.33 25.80 -7.70
N VAL A 511 38.06 25.91 -7.33
CA VAL A 511 37.03 26.55 -8.14
C VAL A 511 36.28 27.57 -7.30
N ALA A 512 36.11 28.78 -7.83
CA ALA A 512 35.37 29.83 -7.14
C ALA A 512 34.43 30.62 -8.05
N ILE A 513 33.28 30.99 -7.50
CA ILE A 513 32.29 31.90 -8.08
C ILE A 513 32.26 33.13 -7.19
N VAL A 514 32.59 34.30 -7.73
CA VAL A 514 32.54 35.59 -7.03
C VAL A 514 31.46 36.44 -7.67
N HIS A 515 30.44 36.83 -6.91
CA HIS A 515 29.41 37.76 -7.33
C HIS A 515 29.53 39.08 -6.57
N ASP A 516 29.74 40.16 -7.31
CA ASP A 516 29.66 41.53 -6.83
C ASP A 516 28.32 42.11 -7.30
N ASN A 517 27.41 42.29 -6.35
CA ASN A 517 26.05 42.77 -6.59
C ASN A 517 26.03 44.28 -6.87
N THR A 518 27.04 45.02 -6.40
CA THR A 518 27.18 46.45 -6.69
C THR A 518 27.65 46.67 -8.13
N ALA A 519 28.68 45.94 -8.56
CA ALA A 519 29.20 45.96 -9.93
C ALA A 519 28.32 45.20 -10.92
N ARG A 520 27.40 44.36 -10.41
CA ARG A 520 26.53 43.46 -11.20
C ARG A 520 27.36 42.49 -12.05
N THR A 521 28.38 41.92 -11.45
CA THR A 521 29.30 40.98 -12.11
C THR A 521 29.35 39.66 -11.38
N THR A 522 29.36 38.55 -12.13
CA THR A 522 29.74 37.23 -11.60
C THR A 522 30.96 36.74 -12.36
N THR A 523 32.00 36.38 -11.63
CA THR A 523 33.28 35.91 -12.17
C THR A 523 33.55 34.49 -11.70
N LEU A 524 34.06 33.67 -12.61
CA LEU A 524 34.44 32.29 -12.37
C LEU A 524 35.97 32.16 -12.38
N TYR A 525 36.51 31.56 -11.34
CA TYR A 525 37.95 31.30 -11.18
C TYR A 525 38.21 29.79 -11.10
N VAL A 526 39.34 29.37 -11.67
CA VAL A 526 39.92 28.05 -11.46
C VAL A 526 41.41 28.21 -11.16
N ASP A 527 41.87 27.63 -10.05
CA ASP A 527 43.25 27.73 -9.54
C ASP A 527 43.71 29.20 -9.43
N GLY A 528 42.83 30.08 -8.93
CA GLY A 528 43.07 31.52 -8.80
C GLY A 528 43.06 32.31 -10.13
N VAL A 529 42.87 31.65 -11.28
CA VAL A 529 42.86 32.29 -12.60
C VAL A 529 41.44 32.52 -13.08
N GLU A 530 41.12 33.75 -13.51
CA GLU A 530 39.83 34.07 -14.12
C GLU A 530 39.61 33.25 -15.40
N LYS A 531 38.47 32.57 -15.47
CA LYS A 531 38.05 31.74 -16.61
C LYS A 531 36.85 32.29 -17.37
N GLY A 532 36.09 33.20 -16.76
CA GLY A 532 34.99 33.86 -17.40
C GLY A 532 34.31 34.85 -16.47
N VAL A 533 33.76 35.90 -17.04
CA VAL A 533 33.00 36.93 -16.34
C VAL A 533 31.70 37.19 -17.10
N GLN A 534 30.62 37.38 -16.36
CA GLN A 534 29.38 37.94 -16.89
C GLN A 534 29.08 39.27 -16.21
N THR A 535 28.77 40.28 -17.00
CA THR A 535 28.28 41.59 -16.55
C THR A 535 26.75 41.64 -16.60
N ASP A 536 26.18 42.66 -15.95
CA ASP A 536 24.74 42.95 -15.89
C ASP A 536 23.89 41.84 -15.24
N ILE A 537 24.51 40.96 -14.46
CA ILE A 537 23.83 39.88 -13.75
C ILE A 537 23.38 40.34 -12.35
N GLY A 538 22.18 39.94 -11.93
CA GLY A 538 21.66 40.21 -10.59
C GLY A 538 21.87 39.04 -9.63
N ALA A 539 21.59 39.29 -8.35
CA ALA A 539 21.57 38.24 -7.34
C ALA A 539 20.56 37.11 -7.69
N PRO A 540 20.82 35.86 -7.28
CA PRO A 540 19.92 34.74 -7.52
C PRO A 540 18.56 34.94 -6.85
N GLU A 541 17.48 34.46 -7.48
CA GLU A 541 16.16 34.42 -6.88
C GLU A 541 16.13 33.48 -5.67
N VAL A 542 15.45 33.87 -4.59
CA VAL A 542 15.24 33.00 -3.43
C VAL A 542 14.30 31.85 -3.80
N SER A 543 14.79 30.61 -3.74
CA SER A 543 13.94 29.44 -3.90
C SER A 543 13.30 29.08 -2.55
N GLY A 544 11.97 28.95 -2.53
CA GLY A 544 11.26 28.37 -1.39
C GLY A 544 11.31 26.83 -1.34
N TRP A 545 11.89 26.18 -2.35
CA TRP A 545 11.78 24.73 -2.58
C TRP A 545 13.13 24.03 -2.87
N GLY A 546 14.24 24.78 -2.86
CA GLY A 546 15.57 24.26 -3.19
C GLY A 546 16.29 23.63 -1.99
N GLU A 547 17.22 22.72 -2.28
CA GLU A 547 18.17 22.16 -1.33
C GLU A 547 19.58 22.43 -1.84
N MET A 548 20.54 22.62 -0.93
CA MET A 548 21.96 22.74 -1.28
C MET A 548 22.59 21.36 -1.36
N TRP A 549 23.30 21.12 -2.47
CA TRP A 549 23.96 19.87 -2.77
C TRP A 549 25.38 20.11 -3.26
N LEU A 550 26.32 19.28 -2.80
CA LEU A 550 27.60 19.07 -3.46
C LEU A 550 27.56 17.78 -4.27
N GLY A 551 28.00 17.87 -5.53
CA GLY A 551 28.11 16.75 -6.46
C GLY A 551 26.81 16.29 -7.13
N ASN A 552 25.68 16.99 -6.91
CA ASN A 552 24.36 16.53 -7.34
C ASN A 552 23.37 17.67 -7.68
N GLY A 553 22.45 17.37 -8.60
CA GLY A 553 21.28 18.17 -8.99
C GLY A 553 20.73 17.68 -10.33
N TRP A 554 20.83 18.44 -11.44
CA TRP A 554 20.38 17.94 -12.76
C TRP A 554 21.35 16.94 -13.40
N GLY A 555 22.63 17.01 -13.03
CA GLY A 555 23.66 16.05 -13.44
C GLY A 555 24.60 15.72 -12.28
N LYS A 556 24.95 14.45 -12.11
CA LYS A 556 25.77 13.99 -10.98
C LYS A 556 27.26 14.00 -11.33
N MET A 557 28.07 14.56 -10.45
CA MET A 557 29.53 14.51 -10.54
C MET A 557 30.04 13.07 -10.44
N HIS A 558 31.17 12.79 -11.08
CA HIS A 558 31.97 11.58 -10.80
C HIS A 558 33.36 12.01 -10.31
N GLY A 559 33.54 12.15 -9.00
CA GLY A 559 34.73 12.78 -8.44
C GLY A 559 34.64 13.10 -6.96
N SER A 560 35.65 13.82 -6.47
CA SER A 560 35.79 14.20 -5.06
C SER A 560 35.66 15.71 -4.88
N ILE A 561 35.07 16.15 -3.78
CA ILE A 561 35.00 17.56 -3.37
C ILE A 561 35.47 17.69 -1.92
N LYS A 562 36.16 18.78 -1.60
CA LYS A 562 36.53 19.18 -0.24
C LYS A 562 36.55 20.70 -0.11
N ASP A 563 36.78 21.16 1.10
CA ASP A 563 37.06 22.56 1.43
C ASP A 563 36.01 23.53 0.88
N PHE A 564 34.73 23.17 1.04
CA PHE A 564 33.62 23.98 0.56
C PHE A 564 33.36 25.16 1.48
N ARG A 565 33.32 26.36 0.90
CA ARG A 565 33.16 27.63 1.60
C ARG A 565 32.08 28.45 0.92
N LEU A 566 31.26 29.10 1.73
CA LEU A 566 30.23 30.04 1.30
C LEU A 566 30.38 31.33 2.08
N TRP A 567 30.49 32.44 1.36
CA TRP A 567 30.72 33.77 1.89
C TRP A 567 29.60 34.72 1.48
N ASP A 568 29.26 35.66 2.36
CA ASP A 568 28.32 36.76 2.11
C ASP A 568 29.04 38.05 1.66
N VAL A 569 30.22 37.87 1.05
CA VAL A 569 31.06 38.96 0.52
C VAL A 569 31.64 38.55 -0.84
N ALA A 570 31.86 39.53 -1.70
CA ALA A 570 32.65 39.37 -2.92
C ALA A 570 34.13 39.39 -2.52
N ARG A 571 34.81 38.26 -2.65
CA ARG A 571 36.23 38.15 -2.27
C ARG A 571 37.14 38.54 -3.42
N ASP A 572 38.28 39.15 -3.08
CA ASP A 572 39.33 39.44 -4.05
C ASP A 572 40.00 38.15 -4.52
N ALA A 573 40.39 38.10 -5.80
CA ALA A 573 40.97 36.90 -6.42
C ALA A 573 42.23 36.38 -5.71
N VAL A 574 42.99 37.27 -5.03
CA VAL A 574 44.21 36.91 -4.29
C VAL A 574 43.92 36.25 -2.94
N ASP A 575 42.70 36.37 -2.44
CA ASP A 575 42.29 35.81 -1.14
C ASP A 575 41.55 34.47 -1.30
N LEU A 576 41.18 34.10 -2.53
CA LEU A 576 40.63 32.79 -2.86
C LEU A 576 41.63 31.68 -2.52
N ASP A 577 41.12 30.53 -2.07
CA ASP A 577 41.94 29.36 -1.65
C ASP A 577 42.89 29.62 -0.47
N ALA A 578 42.77 30.77 0.21
CA ALA A 578 43.58 31.05 1.41
C ALA A 578 43.26 30.07 2.54
N ASP A 579 44.24 29.77 3.39
CA ASP A 579 44.02 29.02 4.64
C ASP A 579 43.06 29.80 5.56
N ILE A 580 42.06 29.11 6.12
CA ILE A 580 41.05 29.69 7.02
C ILE A 580 40.81 28.80 8.24
N ASP A 581 40.26 29.38 9.32
CA ASP A 581 39.91 28.67 10.56
C ASP A 581 38.39 28.63 10.84
N GLY A 582 37.58 29.31 10.03
CA GLY A 582 36.13 29.34 10.17
C GLY A 582 35.59 30.56 10.91
N THR A 583 36.46 31.45 11.42
CA THR A 583 36.08 32.66 12.16
C THR A 583 36.12 33.94 11.31
N GLU A 584 36.39 33.81 10.02
CA GLU A 584 36.58 34.94 9.11
C GLU A 584 35.30 35.77 8.93
N ALA A 585 35.47 37.09 8.83
CA ALA A 585 34.36 37.99 8.60
C ALA A 585 33.70 37.72 7.24
N GLY A 586 32.38 37.53 7.25
CA GLY A 586 31.59 37.26 6.05
C GLY A 586 31.57 35.79 5.63
N LEU A 587 32.24 34.89 6.35
CA LEU A 587 32.10 33.44 6.14
C LEU A 587 30.77 32.96 6.73
N ASN A 588 29.96 32.29 5.92
CA ASN A 588 28.62 31.85 6.28
C ASN A 588 28.58 30.33 6.51
N ALA A 589 29.22 29.53 5.64
CA ALA A 589 29.36 28.09 5.81
C ALA A 589 30.78 27.62 5.47
N TYR A 590 31.31 26.68 6.27
CA TYR A 590 32.61 26.06 5.99
C TYR A 590 32.65 24.56 6.29
N PHE A 591 32.85 23.76 5.23
CA PHE A 591 33.04 22.32 5.29
C PHE A 591 34.45 21.94 4.77
N PRO A 592 35.45 21.79 5.66
CA PRO A 592 36.82 21.41 5.26
C PRO A 592 36.87 20.06 4.53
N LEU A 593 36.12 19.06 5.03
CA LEU A 593 36.05 17.69 4.51
C LEU A 593 37.44 17.00 4.35
N ASN A 594 38.45 17.47 5.08
CA ASN A 594 39.78 16.88 5.14
C ASN A 594 39.91 15.79 6.23
N LYS A 595 38.85 15.58 7.01
CA LYS A 595 38.75 14.54 8.04
C LYS A 595 37.35 13.96 8.06
N VAL A 596 37.23 12.66 8.32
CA VAL A 596 35.94 11.99 8.44
C VAL A 596 35.14 12.60 9.59
N GLY A 597 34.08 13.34 9.25
CA GLY A 597 33.11 13.91 10.19
C GLY A 597 31.90 13.02 10.45
N GLY A 598 31.91 11.78 9.95
CA GLY A 598 30.77 10.87 10.04
C GLY A 598 29.78 11.04 8.89
N VAL A 599 28.53 10.66 9.11
CA VAL A 599 27.48 10.67 8.07
C VAL A 599 26.66 11.95 8.07
N LYS A 600 26.51 12.58 9.25
CA LYS A 600 25.81 13.86 9.43
C LYS A 600 26.54 14.67 10.50
N PHE A 601 26.90 15.91 10.19
CA PHE A 601 27.73 16.75 11.05
C PHE A 601 27.52 18.24 10.76
N LYS A 602 27.91 19.09 11.71
CA LYS A 602 27.88 20.54 11.54
C LYS A 602 29.08 21.04 10.75
N ASP A 603 28.89 22.15 10.05
CA ASP A 603 29.98 22.92 9.47
C ASP A 603 30.78 23.63 10.58
N VAL A 604 31.97 24.14 10.26
CA VAL A 604 32.87 24.78 11.24
C VAL A 604 32.27 26.06 11.82
N THR A 605 31.45 26.80 11.06
CA THR A 605 30.78 28.02 11.56
C THR A 605 29.64 27.70 12.53
N GLY A 606 29.14 26.46 12.50
CA GLY A 606 28.03 25.97 13.33
C GLY A 606 26.63 26.32 12.81
N ASN A 607 26.52 26.99 11.67
CA ASN A 607 25.26 27.46 11.09
C ASN A 607 24.56 26.40 10.22
N TYR A 608 25.32 25.45 9.66
CA TYR A 608 24.83 24.45 8.71
C TYR A 608 25.12 23.03 9.16
N HIS A 609 24.34 22.11 8.62
CA HIS A 609 24.52 20.67 8.76
C HIS A 609 24.73 20.05 7.39
N GLY A 610 25.78 19.25 7.28
CA GLY A 610 26.04 18.37 6.16
C GLY A 610 25.48 16.97 6.41
N GLU A 611 24.95 16.33 5.37
CA GLU A 611 24.51 14.94 5.41
C GLU A 611 24.92 14.19 4.15
N MET A 612 25.62 13.08 4.33
CA MET A 612 26.01 12.18 3.26
C MET A 612 24.85 11.30 2.82
N ARG A 613 24.47 11.39 1.54
CA ARG A 613 23.41 10.57 0.95
C ARG A 613 24.01 9.59 -0.06
N GLY A 614 24.45 8.44 0.44
CA GLY A 614 24.98 7.31 -0.36
C GLY A 614 26.35 7.56 -1.01
N ILE A 615 27.02 8.64 -0.62
CA ILE A 615 28.40 8.98 -0.97
C ILE A 615 29.37 8.44 0.09
N SER A 616 30.69 8.54 -0.14
CA SER A 616 31.71 7.99 0.76
C SER A 616 32.84 8.99 1.03
N TRP A 617 33.53 8.85 2.16
CA TRP A 617 34.78 9.56 2.40
C TRP A 617 35.94 8.96 1.60
N ASN A 618 36.86 9.79 1.11
CA ASN A 618 38.14 9.34 0.56
C ASN A 618 39.18 9.26 1.68
N VAL A 619 39.08 8.22 2.51
CA VAL A 619 39.99 7.99 3.65
C VAL A 619 41.41 7.72 3.16
N ILE A 620 42.39 8.41 3.75
CA ILE A 620 43.82 8.17 3.51
C ILE A 620 44.20 6.92 4.31
N LYS A 621 44.67 5.87 3.61
CA LYS A 621 45.08 4.59 4.22
C LYS A 621 46.58 4.51 4.44
#